data_AF-A0A517R5E5-F1
#
_entry.id   AF-A0A517R5E5-F1
#
_cell.length_a   1.000
_cell.length_b   1.000
_cell.length_c   1.000
_cell.angle_alpha   90.00
_cell.angle_beta   90.00
_cell.angle_gamma   90.00
#
_symmetry.space_group_name_H-M   'P 1'
#
loop_
_entity.id
_entity.type
_entity.pdbx_description
1 polymer ?
#
loop_
_entity_poly.entity_id
_entity_poly.type
_entity_poly.pdbx_seq_one_letter_code
_entity_poly.pdbx_strand_id
1 'polypeptide(L)' 'MDDVRRVAAALCDEGHLVATQRGTVVDPLTARGPIRLQQRVDRGEQ' A
#
# COMPACT_ATOMS: atom_id res chain seq x y z
N MET A 1 -10.23 2.79 -11.01
CA MET A 1 -9.23 2.31 -10.03
C MET A 1 -8.74 3.44 -9.13
N ASP A 2 -9.00 4.70 -9.44
CA ASP A 2 -8.46 5.83 -8.67
C ASP A 2 -9.03 5.88 -7.24
N ASP A 3 -10.29 5.48 -7.05
CA ASP A 3 -10.86 5.33 -5.70
C ASP A 3 -10.16 4.23 -4.89
N VAL A 4 -9.80 3.10 -5.53
CA VAL A 4 -9.03 2.02 -4.88
C VAL A 4 -7.63 2.51 -4.50
N ARG A 5 -6.97 3.30 -5.36
CA ARG A 5 -5.66 3.88 -5.05
C ARG A 5 -5.72 4.88 -3.92
N ARG A 6 -6.78 5.69 -3.84
CA ARG A 6 -7.00 6.62 -2.73
C ARG A 6 -7.17 5.90 -1.40
N VAL A 7 -8.01 4.87 -1.37
CA VAL A 7 -8.21 4.06 -0.16
C VAL A 7 -6.93 3.30 0.21
N ALA A 8 -6.24 2.73 -0.78
CA ALA A 8 -4.97 2.03 -0.54
C ALA A 8 -3.90 2.95 0.02
N ALA A 9 -3.82 4.21 -0.44
CA ALA A 9 -2.88 5.19 0.09
C ALA A 9 -3.21 5.53 1.55
N ALA A 10 -4.48 5.80 1.88
CA ALA A 10 -4.90 6.02 3.26
C ALA A 10 -4.54 4.84 4.18
N LEU A 11 -4.80 3.60 3.74
CA LEU A 11 -4.43 2.40 4.50
C LEU A 11 -2.91 2.18 4.59
N CYS A 12 -2.11 2.67 3.63
CA CYS A 12 -0.65 2.66 3.73
C CYS A 12 -0.16 3.71 4.74
N ASP A 13 -0.76 4.90 4.75
CA ASP A 13 -0.46 5.98 5.70
C ASP A 13 -0.81 5.59 7.14
N GLU A 14 -1.92 4.87 7.32
CA GLU A 14 -2.35 4.28 8.59
C GLU A 14 -1.49 3.06 9.00
N GLY A 15 -0.58 2.61 8.12
CA GLY A 15 0.31 1.47 8.37
C GLY A 15 -0.34 0.09 8.19
N HIS A 16 -1.61 0.01 7.80
CA HIS A 16 -2.31 -1.26 7.58
C HIS A 16 -1.88 -2.00 6.31
N LEU A 17 -1.45 -1.26 5.28
CA LEU A 17 -0.99 -1.82 4.01
C LEU A 17 0.43 -1.38 3.67
N VAL A 18 1.07 -2.17 2.81
CA VAL A 18 2.28 -1.77 2.08
C VAL A 18 2.02 -1.96 0.59
N ALA A 19 2.20 -0.88 -0.17
CA ALA A 19 2.15 -0.91 -1.63
C ALA A 19 3.56 -1.04 -2.21
N THR A 20 3.75 -2.00 -3.12
CA THR A 20 5.02 -2.19 -3.82
C THR A 20 4.87 -2.26 -5.33
N GLN A 21 5.89 -1.77 -6.03
CA GLN A 21 6.05 -1.93 -7.46
C GLN A 21 7.47 -2.43 -7.74
N ARG A 22 7.56 -3.58 -8.43
CA ARG A 22 8.87 -4.21 -8.77
C ARG A 22 9.77 -4.43 -7.53
N GLY A 23 9.15 -4.71 -6.37
CA GLY A 23 9.85 -4.94 -5.11
C GLY A 23 10.20 -3.68 -4.32
N THR A 24 9.92 -2.49 -4.84
CA THR A 24 10.14 -1.21 -4.15
C THR A 24 8.84 -0.68 -3.55
N VAL A 25 8.88 -0.17 -2.33
CA VAL A 25 7.73 0.52 -1.71
C VAL A 25 7.40 1.78 -2.50
N VAL A 26 6.14 1.97 -2.84
CA VAL A 26 5.66 3.13 -3.61
C VAL A 26 4.37 3.67 -3.03
N ASP A 27 4.09 4.94 -3.30
CA ASP A 27 2.78 5.52 -3.02
C ASP A 27 1.77 5.12 -4.13
N PRO A 28 0.61 4.54 -3.77
CA PRO A 28 -0.45 4.20 -4.73
C PRO A 28 -0.96 5.37 -5.57
N LEU A 29 -0.91 6.62 -5.10
CA LEU A 29 -1.42 7.78 -5.82
C LEU A 29 -0.49 8.22 -6.96
N THR A 30 0.81 8.01 -6.80
CA THR A 30 1.83 8.48 -7.76
C THR A 30 2.40 7.35 -8.63
N ALA A 31 2.31 6.09 -8.19
CA ALA A 31 2.81 4.95 -8.93
C ALA A 31 2.04 4.71 -10.23
N ARG A 32 2.74 4.68 -11.36
CA ARG A 32 2.14 4.39 -12.67
C ARG A 32 2.16 2.89 -12.99
N GLY A 33 1.04 2.37 -13.49
CA GLY A 33 0.89 0.96 -13.84
C GLY A 33 0.63 0.04 -12.64
N PRO A 34 0.77 -1.28 -12.80
CA PRO A 34 0.40 -2.25 -11.78
C PRO A 34 1.23 -2.10 -10.50
N ILE A 35 0.53 -2.20 -9.37
CA ILE A 35 1.09 -2.22 -8.02
C ILE A 35 0.59 -3.46 -7.29
N ARG A 36 1.30 -3.88 -6.24
CA ARG A 36 0.89 -4.96 -5.34
C ARG A 36 0.55 -4.35 -3.99
N LEU A 37 -0.56 -4.78 -3.40
CA LEU A 37 -0.93 -4.40 -2.04
C LEU A 37 -0.76 -5.62 -1.15
N GLN A 38 -0.09 -5.44 -0.02
CA GLN A 38 0.11 -6.48 0.99
C GLN A 38 -0.37 -5.96 2.33
N GLN A 39 -1.06 -6.79 3.11
CA GLN A 39 -1.36 -6.46 4.50
C GLN A 39 -0.04 -6.38 5.27
N ARG A 40 0.11 -5.30 6.02
CA ARG A 40 1.14 -5.24 7.04
C ARG A 40 0.64 -6.12 8.18
N VAL A 41 1.18 -7.33 8.28
CA VAL A 41 0.94 -8.16 9.45
C VAL A 41 1.84 -7.62 10.53
N ASP A 42 1.32 -6.72 11.36
CA ASP A 42 1.95 -6.45 12.64
C ASP A 42 1.90 -7.77 13.41
N ARG A 43 3.03 -8.50 13.43
CA ARG A 43 3.23 -9.52 14.47
C ARG A 43 3.15 -8.73 15.76
N GLY A 44 2.02 -8.88 16.45
CA GLY A 44 1.66 -8.10 17.61
C GLY A 44 2.85 -7.87 18.54
N GLU A 45 2.95 -6.63 19.02
CA GLU A 45 3.54 -6.43 20.33
C GLU A 45 2.76 -7.31 21.31
N GLN A 46 3.53 -8.10 22.07
CA GLN A 46 3.07 -9.10 23.04
C GLN A 46 2.22 -8.48 24.14
#